data_AF-A0A0A0LR12-F1
#
_entry.id   AF-A0A0A0LR12-F1
#
_cell.length_a   1.000
_cell.length_b   1.000
_cell.length_c   1.000
_cell.angle_alpha   90.00
_cell.angle_beta   90.00
_cell.angle_gamma   90.00
#
_symmetry.space_group_name_H-M   'P 1'
#
loop_
_entity.id
_entity.type
_entity.pdbx_description
1 polymer ?
#
loop_
_entity_poly.entity_id
_entity_poly.type
_entity_poly.pdbx_seq_one_letter_code
_entity_poly.pdbx_strand_id
1 'polypeptide(L)'
;MVATFVPFCSNFTLKLRPSNPPSILAPLRKNQRGAKLKCFGVARPHILPSAFGEDGGLRVFVLSDLHTDYDENMNWIHSLSLDKYRDDVLIVPGDVAETISNFVSTMAMLKDRFERVFFVPGNHDLWCRREEDNYLDSIEKMSKLLDACRDLGVDTNPAILNGLGIVPLFSWYHESFDREMDLQGIRIPSLEMVCKDFHACKWPGDLSNEGASLALFFDAMNEKNNIMIEKIRRTCSQIITFSHFVPRPELCPEKRMLFYPKLPKIIGSDYLEDRIRSIHGSKETTSACHVFGHTHFCWDLVLDGIRYVQAPLAYPRERKKRMNGGEDWLPFCIFSNGRK
;
A
#
# COMPACT_ATOMS: atom_id res chain seq x y z
N MET A 1 -11.28 8.36 -26.87
CA MET A 1 -11.35 8.68 -25.42
C MET A 1 -10.39 7.75 -24.72
N VAL A 2 -9.25 8.24 -24.26
CA VAL A 2 -8.22 7.43 -23.60
C VAL A 2 -8.00 8.07 -22.23
N ALA A 3 -8.62 7.51 -21.21
CA ALA A 3 -8.20 7.77 -19.83
C ALA A 3 -6.89 7.02 -19.62
N THR A 4 -5.86 7.69 -19.09
CA THR A 4 -4.51 7.14 -18.95
C THR A 4 -4.10 7.18 -17.48
N PHE A 5 -3.64 6.06 -16.92
CA PHE A 5 -2.71 6.15 -15.79
C PHE A 5 -1.52 6.97 -16.25
N VAL A 6 -1.07 7.94 -15.46
CA VAL A 6 0.06 8.82 -15.79
C VAL A 6 1.29 7.92 -16.06
N PRO A 7 1.70 7.69 -17.34
CA PRO A 7 2.73 6.72 -17.65
C PRO A 7 4.09 7.43 -17.81
N PHE A 8 5.14 6.76 -17.35
CA PHE A 8 6.52 7.16 -17.60
C PHE A 8 7.04 6.52 -18.90
N CYS A 9 7.53 7.33 -19.83
CA CYS A 9 8.19 6.86 -21.05
C CYS A 9 9.67 6.54 -20.79
N SER A 10 10.11 5.32 -21.14
CA SER A 10 11.41 5.03 -21.78
C SER A 10 11.48 3.55 -22.19
N ASN A 11 11.47 3.28 -23.49
CA ASN A 11 11.78 1.98 -24.10
C ASN A 11 13.22 1.55 -23.74
N PHE A 12 13.45 0.27 -23.43
CA PHE A 12 14.57 -0.54 -23.98
C PHE A 12 14.42 -2.01 -23.55
N THR A 13 14.25 -2.90 -24.52
CA THR A 13 14.26 -4.36 -24.35
C THR A 13 15.69 -4.89 -24.46
N LEU A 14 16.15 -5.72 -23.52
CA LEU A 14 17.42 -6.45 -23.66
C LEU A 14 17.21 -7.94 -23.45
N LYS A 15 17.37 -8.71 -24.54
CA LYS A 15 17.43 -10.18 -24.56
C LYS A 15 18.76 -10.64 -23.94
N LEU A 16 18.70 -11.52 -22.95
CA LEU A 16 19.87 -12.22 -22.39
C LEU A 16 20.20 -13.46 -23.24
N ARG A 17 21.49 -13.66 -23.55
CA ARG A 17 22.08 -14.96 -23.92
C ARG A 17 23.14 -15.34 -22.87
N PRO A 18 23.36 -16.63 -22.57
CA PRO A 18 24.24 -17.06 -21.49
C PRO A 18 25.67 -17.30 -21.98
N SER A 19 26.67 -17.00 -21.14
CA SER A 19 28.04 -17.48 -21.32
C SER A 19 28.65 -17.93 -19.99
N ASN A 20 29.17 -19.15 -19.98
CA ASN A 20 29.87 -19.82 -18.88
C ASN A 20 31.19 -19.11 -18.45
N PRO A 21 31.72 -19.38 -17.24
CA PRO A 21 32.88 -18.68 -16.70
C PRO A 21 34.20 -19.42 -17.00
N PRO A 22 35.35 -18.75 -16.85
CA PRO A 22 36.57 -19.44 -16.46
C PRO A 22 37.23 -18.88 -15.18
N SER A 23 38.07 -19.75 -14.63
CA SER A 23 38.64 -19.83 -13.28
C SER A 23 40.00 -19.13 -13.09
N ILE A 24 40.18 -18.54 -11.89
CA ILE A 24 41.29 -18.70 -10.91
C ILE A 24 42.77 -18.27 -11.24
N LEU A 25 43.28 -17.39 -10.36
CA LEU A 25 44.65 -17.09 -9.84
C LEU A 25 45.76 -16.49 -10.73
N ALA A 26 46.19 -15.25 -10.42
CA ALA A 26 47.45 -14.92 -9.72
C ALA A 26 47.72 -13.38 -9.68
N PRO A 27 48.51 -12.83 -8.73
CA PRO A 27 48.54 -11.41 -8.35
C PRO A 27 49.76 -10.64 -8.86
N LEU A 28 49.62 -9.30 -9.01
CA LEU A 28 50.60 -8.22 -8.73
C LEU A 28 50.53 -7.07 -9.76
N ARG A 29 50.11 -5.88 -9.29
CA ARG A 29 50.88 -4.60 -9.29
C ARG A 29 49.95 -3.39 -9.35
N LYS A 30 50.23 -2.45 -8.45
CA LYS A 30 49.73 -1.07 -8.45
C LYS A 30 50.03 -0.42 -9.81
N ASN A 31 48.98 0.04 -10.48
CA ASN A 31 49.07 1.18 -11.39
C ASN A 31 47.76 1.95 -11.33
N GLN A 32 47.86 3.18 -10.81
CA GLN A 32 46.83 4.20 -10.93
C GLN A 32 46.64 4.52 -12.41
N ARG A 33 45.42 4.36 -12.92
CA ARG A 33 44.79 5.19 -13.96
C ARG A 33 43.27 5.03 -13.80
N GLY A 34 42.59 6.16 -13.58
CA GLY A 34 41.17 6.20 -13.28
C GLY A 34 40.32 5.57 -14.37
N ALA A 35 39.78 4.39 -14.10
CA ALA A 35 38.60 3.90 -14.80
C ALA A 35 37.38 4.51 -14.10
N LYS A 36 36.76 5.51 -14.73
CA LYS A 36 35.41 5.93 -14.37
C LYS A 36 34.52 4.70 -14.48
N LEU A 37 34.11 4.11 -13.36
CA LEU A 37 32.93 3.26 -13.36
C LEU A 37 31.81 4.09 -13.98
N LYS A 38 31.26 3.63 -15.10
CA LYS A 38 29.97 4.11 -15.57
C LYS A 38 28.96 3.74 -14.48
N CYS A 39 28.71 4.69 -13.59
CA CYS A 39 27.56 4.65 -12.73
C CYS A 39 26.36 4.63 -13.67
N PHE A 40 25.73 3.47 -13.84
CA PHE A 40 24.38 3.41 -14.39
C PHE A 40 23.52 4.08 -13.34
N GLY A 41 23.37 5.39 -13.46
CA GLY A 41 22.54 6.17 -12.56
C GLY A 41 21.13 5.60 -12.63
N VAL A 42 20.67 5.01 -11.53
CA VAL A 42 19.24 4.94 -11.27
C VAL A 42 18.81 6.39 -11.13
N ALA A 43 18.31 6.97 -12.22
CA ALA A 43 17.69 8.28 -12.15
C ALA A 43 16.42 8.08 -11.31
N ARG A 44 16.40 8.66 -10.11
CA ARG A 44 15.14 8.85 -9.37
C ARG A 44 14.22 9.64 -10.30
N PRO A 45 13.04 9.13 -10.66
CA PRO A 45 12.06 9.94 -11.37
C PRO A 45 11.83 11.21 -10.56
N HIS A 46 11.87 12.36 -11.21
CA HIS A 46 11.43 13.60 -10.57
C HIS A 46 9.97 13.39 -10.17
N ILE A 47 9.68 13.42 -8.87
CA ILE A 47 8.33 13.57 -8.34
C ILE A 47 7.85 14.92 -8.84
N LEU A 48 7.07 14.93 -9.92
CA LEU A 48 6.46 16.15 -10.42
C LEU A 48 5.40 16.59 -9.41
N PRO A 49 5.45 17.82 -8.88
CA PRO A 49 4.33 18.38 -8.13
C PRO A 49 3.07 18.30 -9.01
N SER A 50 1.90 18.03 -8.43
CA SER A 50 0.62 18.01 -9.15
C SER A 50 0.25 19.41 -9.63
N ALA A 51 0.95 19.94 -10.62
CA ALA A 51 0.53 21.10 -11.38
C ALA A 51 -0.42 20.61 -12.47
N PHE A 52 -1.66 20.30 -12.09
CA PHE A 52 -2.74 20.03 -13.06
C PHE A 52 -3.94 20.91 -12.70
N GLY A 53 -4.31 21.74 -13.68
CA GLY A 53 -5.26 22.84 -13.56
C GLY A 53 -6.72 22.40 -13.44
N GLU A 54 -7.57 23.43 -13.34
CA GLU A 54 -9.03 23.43 -13.18
C GLU A 54 -9.80 22.86 -14.39
N ASP A 55 -9.46 21.67 -14.86
CA ASP A 55 -10.30 20.96 -15.83
C ASP A 55 -11.04 19.82 -15.12
N GLY A 56 -12.37 19.91 -15.08
CA GLY A 56 -13.30 19.17 -14.21
C GLY A 56 -13.42 17.66 -14.46
N GLY A 57 -12.29 16.96 -14.53
CA GLY A 57 -12.19 15.50 -14.58
C GLY A 57 -12.03 14.88 -13.18
N LEU A 58 -12.45 13.63 -13.06
CA LEU A 58 -12.25 12.79 -11.87
C LEU A 58 -10.75 12.63 -11.59
N ARG A 59 -10.33 12.97 -10.37
CA ARG A 59 -9.00 12.65 -9.83
C ARG A 59 -9.13 11.69 -8.65
N VAL A 60 -8.17 10.77 -8.54
CA VAL A 60 -8.06 9.86 -7.40
C VAL A 60 -6.71 10.05 -6.74
N PHE A 61 -6.76 10.33 -5.45
CA PHE A 61 -5.62 10.51 -4.57
C PHE A 61 -5.46 9.32 -3.63
N VAL A 62 -4.25 9.12 -3.13
CA VAL A 62 -3.91 8.10 -2.14
C VAL A 62 -3.20 8.74 -0.96
N LEU A 63 -3.54 8.27 0.24
CA LEU A 63 -2.83 8.53 1.47
C LEU A 63 -2.93 7.31 2.38
N SER A 64 -1.81 6.65 2.67
CA SER A 64 -1.76 5.47 3.56
C SER A 64 -1.07 5.78 4.87
N ASP A 65 -1.25 4.90 5.86
CA ASP A 65 -0.45 4.89 7.09
C ASP A 65 -0.47 6.26 7.80
N LEU A 66 -1.68 6.78 8.04
CA LEU A 66 -1.89 8.12 8.60
C LEU A 66 -1.48 8.18 10.06
N HIS A 67 -1.67 7.11 10.85
CA HIS A 67 -1.28 7.01 12.26
C HIS A 67 -1.62 8.26 13.08
N THR A 68 -2.88 8.71 13.05
CA THR A 68 -3.28 9.99 13.65
C THR A 68 -3.34 10.00 15.17
N ASP A 69 -3.02 8.88 15.84
CA ASP A 69 -2.71 8.91 17.27
C ASP A 69 -1.40 9.63 17.61
N TYR A 70 -0.59 9.98 16.60
CA TYR A 70 0.47 10.97 16.75
C TYR A 70 -0.09 12.37 16.46
N ASP A 71 0.01 13.28 17.42
CA ASP A 71 -0.44 14.67 17.27
C ASP A 71 0.16 15.35 16.03
N GLU A 72 1.43 15.07 15.71
CA GLU A 72 2.09 15.58 14.49
C GLU A 72 1.36 15.11 13.21
N ASN A 73 0.85 13.88 13.17
CA ASN A 73 0.10 13.36 12.03
C ASN A 73 -1.33 13.92 12.00
N MET A 74 -1.99 14.03 13.15
CA MET A 74 -3.32 14.66 13.24
C MET A 74 -3.27 16.12 12.77
N ASN A 75 -2.26 16.88 13.20
CA ASN A 75 -2.03 18.26 12.74
C ASN A 75 -1.76 18.34 11.24
N TRP A 76 -1.09 17.34 10.66
CA TRP A 76 -0.91 17.27 9.22
C TRP A 76 -2.26 17.12 8.49
N ILE A 77 -3.16 16.25 8.98
CA ILE A 77 -4.52 16.11 8.42
C ILE A 77 -5.31 17.44 8.54
N HIS A 78 -5.21 18.13 9.68
CA HIS A 78 -5.81 19.45 9.85
C HIS A 78 -5.33 20.46 8.80
N SER A 79 -4.04 20.41 8.45
CA SER A 79 -3.41 21.33 7.50
C SER A 79 -3.82 21.12 6.03
N LEU A 80 -4.44 19.98 5.70
CA LEU A 80 -4.96 19.73 4.36
C LEU A 80 -6.01 20.78 3.98
N SER A 81 -5.92 21.31 2.77
CA SER A 81 -6.85 22.30 2.23
C SER A 81 -8.28 21.77 2.20
N LEU A 82 -9.23 22.62 2.62
CA LEU A 82 -10.68 22.37 2.57
C LEU A 82 -11.28 22.51 1.17
N ASP A 83 -10.56 23.10 0.21
CA ASP A 83 -11.10 23.45 -1.11
C ASP A 83 -10.38 22.73 -2.24
N LYS A 84 -9.07 22.49 -2.10
CA LYS A 84 -8.22 21.96 -3.19
C LYS A 84 -8.68 20.59 -3.73
N TYR A 85 -9.27 19.77 -2.87
CA TYR A 85 -9.59 18.37 -3.15
C TYR A 85 -11.09 18.05 -3.14
N ARG A 86 -11.95 19.08 -3.04
CA ARG A 86 -13.38 18.92 -2.75
C ARG A 86 -14.11 18.00 -3.71
N ASP A 87 -13.74 18.00 -4.99
CA ASP A 87 -14.38 17.20 -6.03
C ASP A 87 -13.67 15.85 -6.30
N ASP A 88 -12.69 15.50 -5.48
CA ASP A 88 -11.82 14.35 -5.70
C ASP A 88 -12.16 13.13 -4.84
N VAL A 89 -11.61 11.99 -5.25
CA VAL A 89 -11.66 10.73 -4.50
C VAL A 89 -10.35 10.54 -3.73
N LEU A 90 -10.43 10.14 -2.47
CA LEU A 90 -9.31 9.67 -1.68
C LEU A 90 -9.42 8.16 -1.41
N ILE A 91 -8.32 7.44 -1.59
CA ILE A 91 -8.16 6.05 -1.14
C ILE A 91 -7.22 6.02 0.06
N VAL A 92 -7.70 5.41 1.14
CA VAL A 92 -6.98 5.23 2.41
C VAL A 92 -6.77 3.74 2.68
N PRO A 93 -5.61 3.17 2.29
CA PRO A 93 -5.32 1.75 2.45
C PRO A 93 -4.80 1.43 3.87
N GLY A 94 -5.64 1.69 4.88
CA GLY A 94 -5.41 1.30 6.27
C GLY A 94 -4.43 2.15 7.08
N ASP A 95 -4.33 1.77 8.35
CA ASP A 95 -3.52 2.38 9.40
C ASP A 95 -3.82 3.85 9.60
N VAL A 96 -5.09 4.12 9.87
CA VAL A 96 -5.59 5.47 10.14
C VAL A 96 -5.33 5.85 11.58
N ALA A 97 -5.85 5.04 12.51
CA ALA A 97 -5.66 5.23 13.94
C ALA A 97 -5.92 3.95 14.74
N GLU A 98 -5.18 3.78 15.83
CA GLU A 98 -5.38 2.73 16.80
C GLU A 98 -6.63 2.94 17.65
N THR A 99 -7.06 4.17 17.93
CA THR A 99 -8.26 4.43 18.74
C THR A 99 -9.47 4.80 17.87
N ILE A 100 -10.67 4.33 18.22
CA ILE A 100 -11.88 4.62 17.43
C ILE A 100 -12.19 6.12 17.39
N SER A 101 -11.89 6.86 18.47
CA SER A 101 -12.13 8.30 18.52
C SER A 101 -11.26 9.05 17.51
N ASN A 102 -9.96 8.76 17.46
CA ASN A 102 -9.07 9.36 16.46
C ASN A 102 -9.43 8.91 15.04
N PHE A 103 -9.82 7.66 14.86
CA PHE A 103 -10.29 7.14 13.58
C PHE A 103 -11.47 7.96 13.05
N VAL A 104 -12.54 8.11 13.85
CA VAL A 104 -13.75 8.85 13.48
C VAL A 104 -13.42 10.31 13.19
N SER A 105 -12.63 10.96 14.05
CA SER A 105 -12.20 12.35 13.85
C SER A 105 -11.44 12.51 12.53
N THR A 106 -10.51 11.60 12.24
CA THR A 106 -9.71 11.62 11.01
C THR A 106 -10.59 11.43 9.77
N MET A 107 -11.46 10.41 9.77
CA MET A 107 -12.33 10.12 8.64
C MET A 107 -13.33 11.24 8.36
N ALA A 108 -13.89 11.86 9.39
CA ALA A 108 -14.77 13.03 9.24
C ALA A 108 -14.03 14.19 8.55
N MET A 109 -12.81 14.50 9.02
CA MET A 109 -11.98 15.55 8.40
C MET A 109 -11.62 15.25 6.95
N LEU A 110 -11.36 13.99 6.60
CA LEU A 110 -11.10 13.60 5.21
C LEU A 110 -12.37 13.73 4.36
N LYS A 111 -13.53 13.36 4.90
CA LYS A 111 -14.83 13.52 4.22
C LYS A 111 -15.22 14.97 3.99
N ASP A 112 -14.78 15.90 4.84
CA ASP A 112 -14.96 17.35 4.63
C ASP A 112 -14.08 17.92 3.50
N ARG A 113 -13.02 17.20 3.11
CA ARG A 113 -12.01 17.64 2.15
C ARG A 113 -12.10 16.95 0.79
N PHE A 114 -12.69 15.75 0.76
CA PHE A 114 -12.82 14.92 -0.43
C PHE A 114 -14.27 14.48 -0.62
N GLU A 115 -14.76 14.56 -1.85
CA GLU A 115 -16.13 14.14 -2.22
C GLU A 115 -16.37 12.68 -1.83
N ARG A 116 -15.42 11.79 -2.16
CA ARG A 116 -15.46 10.37 -1.79
C ARG A 116 -14.20 9.96 -1.07
N VAL A 117 -14.35 9.14 -0.04
CA VAL A 117 -13.23 8.51 0.68
C VAL A 117 -13.48 7.01 0.70
N PHE A 118 -12.51 6.22 0.26
CA PHE A 118 -12.51 4.77 0.30
C PHE A 118 -11.54 4.27 1.35
N PHE A 119 -11.92 3.22 2.08
CA PHE A 119 -11.13 2.69 3.20
C PHE A 119 -11.14 1.16 3.27
N VAL A 120 -9.99 0.62 3.71
CA VAL A 120 -9.85 -0.74 4.24
C VAL A 120 -9.04 -0.67 5.54
N PRO A 121 -9.34 -1.50 6.55
CA PRO A 121 -8.57 -1.51 7.79
C PRO A 121 -7.15 -2.04 7.59
N GLY A 122 -6.20 -1.42 8.28
CA GLY A 122 -4.85 -1.93 8.49
C GLY A 122 -4.69 -2.64 9.83
N ASN A 123 -3.45 -3.02 10.19
CA ASN A 123 -3.22 -3.73 11.43
C ASN A 123 -3.41 -2.83 12.67
N HIS A 124 -2.99 -1.57 12.60
CA HIS A 124 -3.17 -0.63 13.70
C HIS A 124 -4.63 -0.36 13.99
N ASP A 125 -5.46 -0.27 12.95
CA ASP A 125 -6.90 -0.06 13.11
C ASP A 125 -7.53 -1.22 13.91
N LEU A 126 -6.97 -2.43 13.83
CA LEU A 126 -7.47 -3.63 14.52
C LEU A 126 -6.81 -3.93 15.88
N TRP A 127 -5.85 -3.12 16.32
CA TRP A 127 -5.24 -3.25 17.64
C TRP A 127 -6.21 -2.87 18.76
N CYS A 128 -6.48 -3.78 19.69
CA CYS A 128 -7.37 -3.53 20.82
C CYS A 128 -6.66 -2.95 22.05
N ARG A 129 -5.32 -2.94 22.10
CA ARG A 129 -4.54 -2.67 23.33
C ARG A 129 -4.77 -1.32 24.03
N ARG A 130 -5.25 -0.28 23.33
CA ARG A 130 -5.56 1.04 23.92
C ARG A 130 -6.99 1.16 24.41
N GLU A 131 -7.84 0.22 24.01
CA GLU A 131 -9.28 0.22 24.22
C GLU A 131 -9.74 -1.20 24.56
N GLU A 132 -8.94 -1.91 25.38
CA GLU A 132 -9.08 -3.36 25.57
C GLU A 132 -10.43 -3.79 26.13
N ASP A 133 -11.06 -2.92 26.91
CA ASP A 133 -12.36 -3.12 27.55
C ASP A 133 -13.54 -2.75 26.65
N ASN A 134 -13.30 -2.10 25.50
CA ASN A 134 -14.34 -1.64 24.58
C ASN A 134 -14.75 -2.69 23.54
N TYR A 135 -13.95 -3.75 23.38
CA TYR A 135 -14.11 -4.77 22.36
C TYR A 135 -13.75 -6.15 22.90
N LEU A 136 -14.56 -7.14 22.57
CA LEU A 136 -14.28 -8.56 22.80
C LEU A 136 -13.03 -8.99 22.03
N ASP A 137 -12.96 -8.62 20.75
CA ASP A 137 -11.89 -9.01 19.85
C ASP A 137 -11.69 -8.01 18.69
N SER A 138 -10.64 -8.24 17.88
CA SER A 138 -10.26 -7.40 16.74
C SER A 138 -11.28 -7.45 15.59
N ILE A 139 -12.10 -8.51 15.49
CA ILE A 139 -13.18 -8.61 14.49
C ILE A 139 -14.39 -7.77 14.90
N GLU A 140 -14.74 -7.75 16.20
CA GLU A 140 -15.75 -6.83 16.72
C GLU A 140 -15.31 -5.37 16.50
N LYS A 141 -14.05 -5.05 16.80
CA LYS A 141 -13.49 -3.72 16.55
C LYS A 141 -13.59 -3.33 15.08
N MET A 142 -13.23 -4.24 14.17
CA MET A 142 -13.41 -4.03 12.73
C MET A 142 -14.86 -3.72 12.37
N SER A 143 -15.83 -4.44 12.94
CA SER A 143 -17.25 -4.16 12.69
C SER A 143 -17.61 -2.72 13.10
N LYS A 144 -17.19 -2.26 14.28
CA LYS A 144 -17.45 -0.89 14.74
C LYS A 144 -16.78 0.17 13.84
N LEU A 145 -15.59 -0.10 13.31
CA LEU A 145 -14.92 0.77 12.34
C LEU A 145 -15.70 0.86 11.01
N LEU A 146 -16.17 -0.27 10.50
CA LEU A 146 -16.98 -0.31 9.27
C LEU A 146 -18.35 0.35 9.47
N ASP A 147 -18.96 0.23 10.65
CA ASP A 147 -20.18 0.94 11.02
C ASP A 147 -19.95 2.45 11.06
N ALA A 148 -18.86 2.91 11.68
CA ALA A 148 -18.48 4.32 11.68
C ALA A 148 -18.21 4.85 10.27
N CYS A 149 -17.57 4.06 9.40
CA CYS A 149 -17.39 4.42 7.99
C CYS A 149 -18.72 4.63 7.29
N ARG A 150 -19.68 3.72 7.48
CA ARG A 150 -21.03 3.83 6.90
C ARG A 150 -21.72 5.11 7.37
N ASP A 151 -21.65 5.42 8.65
CA ASP A 151 -22.31 6.60 9.23
C ASP A 151 -21.69 7.91 8.73
N LEU A 152 -20.38 7.92 8.44
CA LEU A 152 -19.65 9.06 7.85
C LEU A 152 -19.75 9.13 6.31
N GLY A 153 -20.32 8.13 5.65
CA GLY A 153 -20.34 8.04 4.18
C GLY A 153 -18.97 7.74 3.56
N VAL A 154 -18.10 7.03 4.29
CA VAL A 154 -16.83 6.45 3.79
C VAL A 154 -17.11 5.09 3.16
N ASP A 155 -16.62 4.89 1.95
CA ASP A 155 -16.84 3.67 1.18
C ASP A 155 -15.90 2.54 1.59
N THR A 156 -16.47 1.39 1.92
CA THR A 156 -15.71 0.16 2.22
C THR A 156 -16.10 -1.00 1.30
N ASN A 157 -16.83 -0.72 0.22
CA ASN A 157 -17.26 -1.70 -0.79
C ASN A 157 -16.91 -1.19 -2.21
N PRO A 158 -16.89 -2.08 -3.22
CA PRO A 158 -16.53 -1.67 -4.57
C PRO A 158 -17.55 -0.70 -5.20
N ALA A 159 -17.04 0.22 -6.02
CA ALA A 159 -17.84 1.23 -6.69
C ALA A 159 -17.39 1.46 -8.14
N ILE A 160 -18.30 1.99 -8.96
CA ILE A 160 -18.01 2.47 -10.32
C ILE A 160 -18.20 3.98 -10.32
N LEU A 161 -17.14 4.72 -10.64
CA LEU A 161 -17.13 6.19 -10.72
C LEU A 161 -16.71 6.60 -12.13
N ASN A 162 -17.62 7.15 -12.93
CA ASN A 162 -17.33 7.62 -14.30
C ASN A 162 -16.57 6.59 -15.17
N GLY A 163 -16.91 5.29 -15.04
CA GLY A 163 -16.26 4.20 -15.78
C GLY A 163 -14.93 3.70 -15.20
N LEU A 164 -14.52 4.21 -14.04
CA LEU A 164 -13.44 3.70 -13.19
C LEU A 164 -14.01 2.76 -12.13
N GLY A 165 -13.48 1.55 -12.02
CA GLY A 165 -13.78 0.64 -10.92
C GLY A 165 -12.83 0.86 -9.75
N ILE A 166 -13.35 1.02 -8.53
CA ILE A 166 -12.55 1.04 -7.29
C ILE A 166 -12.97 -0.14 -6.43
N VAL A 167 -12.00 -0.96 -5.98
CA VAL A 167 -12.25 -2.22 -5.29
C VAL A 167 -11.41 -2.30 -4.00
N PRO A 168 -12.01 -2.07 -2.82
CA PRO A 168 -11.38 -2.36 -1.53
C PRO A 168 -11.22 -3.87 -1.33
N LEU A 169 -10.06 -4.30 -0.86
CA LEU A 169 -9.73 -5.68 -0.55
C LEU A 169 -9.27 -5.80 0.90
N PHE A 170 -10.05 -6.51 1.71
CA PHE A 170 -9.63 -6.93 3.04
C PHE A 170 -8.54 -7.99 2.92
N SER A 171 -7.50 -7.88 3.73
CA SER A 171 -6.34 -8.77 3.68
C SER A 171 -5.64 -8.84 5.03
N TRP A 172 -4.82 -9.88 5.19
CA TRP A 172 -3.87 -10.03 6.28
C TRP A 172 -2.63 -10.77 5.76
N TYR A 173 -1.60 -10.91 6.60
CA TYR A 173 -0.36 -11.59 6.25
C TYR A 173 -0.30 -13.07 6.69
N HIS A 174 0.66 -13.81 6.14
CA HIS A 174 1.14 -15.08 6.68
C HIS A 174 2.67 -15.16 6.61
N GLU A 175 3.29 -15.89 7.55
CA GLU A 175 4.75 -15.96 7.69
C GLU A 175 5.46 -16.51 6.44
N SER A 176 4.86 -17.49 5.76
CA SER A 176 5.43 -18.13 4.57
C SER A 176 5.44 -17.25 3.31
N PHE A 177 4.90 -16.03 3.38
CA PHE A 177 5.02 -15.04 2.31
C PHE A 177 6.49 -14.65 2.06
N ASP A 178 7.30 -14.73 3.11
CA ASP A 178 8.74 -14.59 3.03
C ASP A 178 9.39 -15.88 2.49
N ARG A 179 9.82 -15.82 1.23
CA ARG A 179 10.48 -16.95 0.53
C ARG A 179 12.01 -16.91 0.64
N GLU A 180 12.57 -15.83 1.18
CA GLU A 180 14.02 -15.71 1.36
C GLU A 180 14.46 -16.42 2.64
N MET A 181 15.64 -17.03 2.61
CA MET A 181 16.24 -17.57 3.84
C MET A 181 16.54 -16.46 4.84
N ASP A 182 16.38 -16.76 6.13
CA ASP A 182 16.78 -15.84 7.19
C ASP A 182 18.29 -15.62 7.18
N LEU A 183 18.70 -14.37 7.45
CA LEU A 183 20.11 -13.99 7.50
C LEU A 183 20.82 -14.77 8.61
N GLN A 184 21.90 -15.44 8.22
CA GLN A 184 22.73 -16.25 9.11
C GLN A 184 23.79 -15.39 9.81
N GLY A 185 24.25 -15.83 10.98
CA GLY A 185 25.37 -15.21 11.69
C GLY A 185 25.06 -13.91 12.44
N ILE A 186 23.79 -13.48 12.48
CA ILE A 186 23.33 -12.34 13.27
C ILE A 186 22.16 -12.75 14.18
N ARG A 187 22.12 -12.22 15.40
CA ARG A 187 20.98 -12.43 16.30
C ARG A 187 19.86 -11.46 15.94
N ILE A 188 18.77 -11.98 15.39
CA ILE A 188 17.58 -11.20 15.03
C ILE A 188 16.48 -11.50 16.06
N PRO A 189 15.85 -10.49 16.68
CA PRO A 189 14.68 -10.67 17.53
C PRO A 189 13.57 -11.53 16.86
N SER A 190 12.72 -12.16 17.65
CA SER A 190 11.56 -12.92 17.13
C SER A 190 10.47 -11.97 16.60
N LEU A 191 9.57 -12.50 15.77
CA LEU A 191 8.40 -11.76 15.29
C LEU A 191 7.57 -11.25 16.45
N GLU A 192 7.25 -12.11 17.42
CA GLU A 192 6.48 -11.75 18.61
C GLU A 192 7.09 -10.59 19.41
N MET A 193 8.42 -10.50 19.48
CA MET A 193 9.09 -9.41 20.20
C MET A 193 8.99 -8.04 19.50
N VAL A 194 8.88 -8.03 18.16
CA VAL A 194 8.96 -6.80 17.35
C VAL A 194 7.61 -6.38 16.78
N CYS A 195 6.84 -7.35 16.29
CA CYS A 195 5.52 -7.15 15.72
C CYS A 195 4.47 -7.07 16.82
N LYS A 196 3.92 -5.86 16.99
CA LYS A 196 2.93 -5.58 18.04
C LYS A 196 1.60 -6.29 17.80
N ASP A 197 1.30 -6.71 16.57
CA ASP A 197 0.07 -7.40 16.21
C ASP A 197 -0.16 -8.66 17.06
N PHE A 198 0.92 -9.38 17.41
CA PHE A 198 0.87 -10.60 18.23
C PHE A 198 0.33 -10.38 19.64
N HIS A 199 0.39 -9.15 20.14
CA HIS A 199 -0.08 -8.80 21.49
C HIS A 199 -1.21 -7.78 21.48
N ALA A 200 -1.33 -7.00 20.42
CA ALA A 200 -2.30 -5.93 20.31
C ALA A 200 -3.60 -6.38 19.65
N CYS A 201 -3.56 -7.38 18.77
CA CYS A 201 -4.78 -7.98 18.23
C CYS A 201 -5.32 -9.07 19.17
N LYS A 202 -6.64 -9.22 19.19
CA LYS A 202 -7.36 -10.28 19.88
C LYS A 202 -8.16 -11.04 18.82
N TRP A 203 -7.89 -12.32 18.61
CA TRP A 203 -8.54 -13.10 17.55
C TRP A 203 -9.56 -14.09 18.12
N PRO A 204 -10.77 -14.19 17.57
CA PRO A 204 -11.79 -15.13 18.05
C PRO A 204 -11.58 -16.55 17.49
N GLY A 205 -12.02 -17.54 18.25
CA GLY A 205 -12.04 -18.94 17.82
C GLY A 205 -10.65 -19.47 17.47
N ASP A 206 -10.55 -20.12 16.30
CA ASP A 206 -9.31 -20.73 15.81
C ASP A 206 -8.43 -19.76 14.99
N LEU A 207 -8.80 -18.48 14.88
CA LEU A 207 -8.00 -17.48 14.19
C LEU A 207 -6.74 -17.17 14.98
N SER A 208 -5.59 -17.20 14.31
CA SER A 208 -4.30 -16.91 14.96
C SER A 208 -3.26 -16.39 13.98
N ASN A 209 -2.19 -15.80 14.50
CA ASN A 209 -1.06 -15.37 13.69
C ASN A 209 -0.24 -16.54 13.11
N GLU A 210 -0.60 -17.79 13.44
CA GLU A 210 0.07 -18.99 12.95
C GLU A 210 -0.48 -19.42 11.58
N GLY A 211 0.43 -19.83 10.70
CA GLY A 211 0.09 -20.30 9.36
C GLY A 211 -0.60 -19.21 8.53
N ALA A 212 -1.66 -19.61 7.81
CA ALA A 212 -2.39 -18.77 6.88
C ALA A 212 -3.82 -18.42 7.32
N SER A 213 -4.19 -18.73 8.57
CA SER A 213 -5.59 -18.67 9.02
C SER A 213 -6.22 -17.27 8.87
N LEU A 214 -5.52 -16.22 9.32
CA LEU A 214 -5.97 -14.84 9.17
C LEU A 214 -6.00 -14.40 7.71
N ALA A 215 -4.95 -14.69 6.92
CA ALA A 215 -4.91 -14.34 5.51
C ALA A 215 -6.10 -14.93 4.74
N LEU A 216 -6.42 -16.21 4.96
CA LEU A 216 -7.58 -16.89 4.39
C LEU A 216 -8.90 -16.28 4.85
N PHE A 217 -9.02 -15.98 6.15
CA PHE A 217 -10.23 -15.39 6.72
C PHE A 217 -10.55 -14.05 6.07
N PHE A 218 -9.59 -13.12 6.03
CA PHE A 218 -9.79 -11.80 5.44
C PHE A 218 -9.97 -11.87 3.92
N ASP A 219 -9.27 -12.77 3.23
CA ASP A 219 -9.47 -13.01 1.81
C ASP A 219 -10.91 -13.44 1.50
N ALA A 220 -11.44 -14.41 2.26
CA ALA A 220 -12.81 -14.93 2.11
C ALA A 220 -13.88 -13.86 2.37
N MET A 221 -13.62 -12.85 3.21
CA MET A 221 -14.56 -11.74 3.42
C MET A 221 -14.83 -10.92 2.15
N ASN A 222 -13.93 -10.97 1.16
CA ASN A 222 -14.10 -10.25 -0.09
C ASN A 222 -15.09 -10.94 -1.05
N GLU A 223 -15.46 -12.20 -0.82
CA GLU A 223 -16.40 -12.95 -1.67
C GLU A 223 -17.78 -12.29 -1.77
N LYS A 224 -18.19 -11.56 -0.72
CA LYS A 224 -19.42 -10.76 -0.72
C LYS A 224 -19.51 -9.76 -1.88
N ASN A 225 -18.36 -9.36 -2.43
CA ASN A 225 -18.21 -8.34 -3.46
C ASN A 225 -18.16 -8.90 -4.89
N ASN A 226 -18.18 -10.22 -5.08
CA ASN A 226 -17.96 -10.86 -6.39
C ASN A 226 -18.90 -10.36 -7.49
N ILE A 227 -20.18 -10.15 -7.19
CA ILE A 227 -21.16 -9.66 -8.18
C ILE A 227 -20.77 -8.27 -8.70
N MET A 228 -20.37 -7.37 -7.79
CA MET A 228 -19.97 -6.02 -8.16
C MET A 228 -18.61 -6.00 -8.86
N ILE A 229 -17.66 -6.84 -8.43
CA ILE A 229 -16.36 -7.00 -9.10
C ILE A 229 -16.55 -7.50 -10.54
N GLU A 230 -17.41 -8.49 -10.77
CA GLU A 230 -17.72 -8.96 -12.13
C GLU A 230 -18.35 -7.87 -13.00
N LYS A 231 -19.24 -7.05 -12.42
CA LYS A 231 -19.80 -5.88 -13.11
C LYS A 231 -18.71 -4.87 -13.47
N ILE A 232 -17.81 -4.56 -12.53
CA ILE A 232 -16.66 -3.66 -12.75
C ILE A 232 -15.80 -4.18 -13.91
N ARG A 233 -15.41 -5.47 -13.88
CA ARG A 233 -14.57 -6.09 -14.92
C ARG A 233 -15.19 -6.00 -16.32
N ARG A 234 -16.53 -6.03 -16.42
CA ARG A 234 -17.25 -5.95 -17.71
C ARG A 234 -17.48 -4.53 -18.20
N THR A 235 -17.54 -3.55 -17.32
CA THR A 235 -18.04 -2.20 -17.64
C THR A 235 -16.99 -1.11 -17.51
N CYS A 236 -15.96 -1.32 -16.70
CA CYS A 236 -14.92 -0.32 -16.43
C CYS A 236 -13.71 -0.55 -17.33
N SER A 237 -13.17 0.55 -17.86
CA SER A 237 -11.96 0.51 -18.70
C SER A 237 -10.68 0.48 -17.86
N GLN A 238 -10.77 0.90 -16.60
CA GLN A 238 -9.70 0.98 -15.63
C GLN A 238 -10.21 0.52 -14.26
N ILE A 239 -9.36 -0.18 -13.52
CA ILE A 239 -9.68 -0.71 -12.20
C ILE A 239 -8.54 -0.33 -11.25
N ILE A 240 -8.91 0.18 -10.08
CA ILE A 240 -8.02 0.39 -8.94
C ILE A 240 -8.47 -0.58 -7.85
N THR A 241 -7.66 -1.58 -7.54
CA THR A 241 -7.83 -2.37 -6.32
C THR A 241 -6.98 -1.74 -5.22
N PHE A 242 -7.35 -1.92 -3.96
CA PHE A 242 -6.48 -1.50 -2.86
C PHE A 242 -6.64 -2.37 -1.63
N SER A 243 -5.55 -2.53 -0.89
CA SER A 243 -5.48 -3.33 0.34
C SER A 243 -4.54 -2.64 1.32
N HIS A 244 -4.54 -3.00 2.60
CA HIS A 244 -3.51 -2.45 3.50
C HIS A 244 -2.16 -3.16 3.30
N PHE A 245 -2.19 -4.49 3.27
CA PHE A 245 -0.98 -5.32 3.22
C PHE A 245 -0.33 -5.35 1.84
N VAL A 246 0.95 -5.70 1.82
CA VAL A 246 1.77 -5.77 0.62
C VAL A 246 1.35 -6.95 -0.23
N PRO A 247 0.98 -6.75 -1.50
CA PRO A 247 0.49 -7.84 -2.34
C PRO A 247 1.62 -8.72 -2.89
N ARG A 248 2.85 -8.20 -2.95
CA ARG A 248 3.97 -8.89 -3.60
C ARG A 248 5.29 -8.78 -2.84
N PRO A 249 6.09 -9.86 -2.72
CA PRO A 249 7.38 -9.81 -2.07
C PRO A 249 8.35 -8.79 -2.70
N GLU A 250 8.26 -8.56 -4.02
CA GLU A 250 9.09 -7.59 -4.74
C GLU A 250 8.83 -6.12 -4.36
N LEU A 251 7.73 -5.85 -3.65
CA LEU A 251 7.37 -4.54 -3.09
C LEU A 251 7.91 -4.35 -1.67
N CYS A 252 8.85 -5.19 -1.24
CA CYS A 252 9.60 -5.03 -0.01
C CYS A 252 11.10 -5.01 -0.35
N PRO A 253 11.90 -4.08 0.22
CA PRO A 253 13.35 -4.12 0.06
C PRO A 253 13.93 -5.44 0.57
N GLU A 254 15.02 -5.89 -0.05
CA GLU A 254 15.74 -7.10 0.36
C GLU A 254 16.09 -7.09 1.86
N LYS A 255 16.07 -8.25 2.51
CA LYS A 255 16.30 -8.41 3.97
C LYS A 255 17.52 -7.66 4.51
N ARG A 256 18.61 -7.63 3.73
CA ARG A 256 19.88 -6.97 4.10
C ARG A 256 19.80 -5.44 4.13
N MET A 257 18.76 -4.85 3.55
CA MET A 257 18.52 -3.40 3.53
C MET A 257 17.55 -2.96 4.63
N LEU A 258 16.94 -3.91 5.35
CA LEU A 258 15.94 -3.64 6.38
C LEU A 258 16.59 -3.51 7.76
N PHE A 259 16.06 -2.57 8.57
CA PHE A 259 16.41 -2.52 10.00
C PHE A 259 15.98 -3.79 10.74
N TYR A 260 14.88 -4.41 10.29
CA TYR A 260 14.40 -5.69 10.80
C TYR A 260 14.28 -6.71 9.65
N PRO A 261 15.27 -7.61 9.47
CA PRO A 261 15.30 -8.52 8.33
C PRO A 261 14.18 -9.57 8.28
N LYS A 262 13.42 -9.74 9.36
CA LYS A 262 12.25 -10.63 9.41
C LYS A 262 10.93 -9.92 9.06
N LEU A 263 10.96 -8.63 8.74
CA LEU A 263 9.77 -7.88 8.31
C LEU A 263 8.99 -8.57 7.18
N PRO A 264 9.61 -9.17 6.13
CA PRO A 264 8.86 -9.81 5.03
C PRO A 264 7.88 -10.92 5.47
N LYS A 265 8.01 -11.45 6.69
CA LYS A 265 7.13 -12.47 7.26
C LYS A 265 5.77 -11.93 7.74
N ILE A 266 5.62 -10.62 7.85
CA ILE A 266 4.44 -10.00 8.48
C ILE A 266 3.83 -8.89 7.62
N ILE A 267 4.11 -8.88 6.31
CA ILE A 267 3.71 -7.77 5.44
C ILE A 267 2.62 -8.09 4.42
N GLY A 268 2.38 -9.37 4.11
CA GLY A 268 1.58 -9.74 2.95
C GLY A 268 1.19 -11.22 2.90
N SER A 269 0.43 -11.57 1.87
CA SER A 269 -0.02 -12.95 1.64
C SER A 269 -0.17 -13.29 0.16
N ASP A 270 0.01 -14.57 -0.17
CA ASP A 270 -0.16 -15.10 -1.52
C ASP A 270 -1.64 -15.00 -1.98
N TYR A 271 -2.59 -15.14 -1.05
CA TYR A 271 -4.02 -15.03 -1.32
C TYR A 271 -4.42 -13.64 -1.85
N LEU A 272 -3.78 -12.59 -1.34
CA LEU A 272 -4.01 -11.23 -1.81
C LEU A 272 -3.55 -11.05 -3.27
N GLU A 273 -2.35 -11.54 -3.63
CA GLU A 273 -1.88 -11.50 -5.02
C GLU A 273 -2.81 -12.28 -5.95
N ASP A 274 -3.21 -13.50 -5.55
CA ASP A 274 -4.12 -14.32 -6.34
C ASP A 274 -5.46 -13.60 -6.58
N ARG A 275 -6.00 -12.93 -5.55
CA ARG A 275 -7.22 -12.13 -5.68
C ARG A 275 -7.03 -10.95 -6.62
N ILE A 276 -5.95 -10.18 -6.48
CA ILE A 276 -5.62 -9.04 -7.35
C ILE A 276 -5.50 -9.51 -8.81
N ARG A 277 -4.86 -10.66 -9.04
CA ARG A 277 -4.71 -11.27 -10.37
C ARG A 277 -6.02 -11.77 -10.94
N SER A 278 -6.93 -12.30 -10.12
CA SER A 278 -8.26 -12.70 -10.61
C SER A 278 -9.09 -11.49 -11.11
N ILE A 279 -8.90 -10.32 -10.50
CA ILE A 279 -9.59 -9.08 -10.85
C ILE A 279 -9.00 -8.45 -12.12
N HIS A 280 -7.69 -8.19 -12.12
CA HIS A 280 -7.00 -7.47 -13.21
C HIS A 280 -6.63 -8.36 -14.40
N GLY A 281 -6.51 -9.68 -14.17
CA GLY A 281 -5.99 -10.63 -15.14
C GLY A 281 -4.46 -10.64 -15.23
N SER A 282 -3.94 -11.51 -16.11
CA SER A 282 -2.49 -11.74 -16.31
C SER A 282 -1.91 -11.07 -17.56
N LYS A 283 -2.73 -10.31 -18.31
CA LYS A 283 -2.26 -9.61 -19.51
C LYS A 283 -1.75 -8.23 -19.13
N GLU A 284 -0.68 -7.78 -19.78
CA GLU A 284 -0.22 -6.40 -19.67
C GLU A 284 -1.34 -5.44 -20.12
N THR A 285 -2.02 -4.83 -19.14
CA THR A 285 -3.01 -3.80 -19.40
C THR A 285 -2.53 -2.51 -18.77
N THR A 286 -2.55 -1.42 -19.53
CA THR A 286 -2.23 -0.08 -19.02
C THR A 286 -3.32 0.48 -18.11
N SER A 287 -4.22 -0.37 -17.62
CA SER A 287 -5.48 -0.04 -16.97
C SER A 287 -5.61 -0.63 -15.55
N ALA A 288 -4.60 -1.35 -15.07
CA ALA A 288 -4.59 -2.00 -13.78
C ALA A 288 -3.70 -1.27 -12.77
N CYS A 289 -4.27 -0.93 -11.62
CA CYS A 289 -3.51 -0.38 -10.49
C CYS A 289 -3.93 -1.05 -9.19
N HIS A 290 -2.94 -1.31 -8.33
CA HIS A 290 -3.15 -1.72 -6.96
C HIS A 290 -2.49 -0.72 -6.00
N VAL A 291 -3.24 -0.26 -5.01
CA VAL A 291 -2.75 0.66 -3.97
C VAL A 291 -2.62 -0.09 -2.65
N PHE A 292 -1.54 0.16 -1.90
CA PHE A 292 -1.29 -0.50 -0.62
C PHE A 292 -0.57 0.39 0.40
N GLY A 293 -0.37 -0.12 1.62
CA GLY A 293 0.23 0.57 2.77
C GLY A 293 1.21 -0.30 3.56
N HIS A 294 1.15 -0.21 4.88
CA HIS A 294 1.78 -1.09 5.88
C HIS A 294 3.30 -0.91 6.07
N THR A 295 4.10 -1.02 5.02
CA THR A 295 5.58 -1.04 5.16
C THR A 295 6.23 0.33 5.37
N HIS A 296 5.45 1.39 5.20
CA HIS A 296 5.92 2.78 5.16
C HIS A 296 7.02 3.02 4.11
N PHE A 297 7.11 2.22 3.04
CA PHE A 297 8.00 2.51 1.92
C PHE A 297 7.22 3.20 0.80
N CYS A 298 7.79 4.22 0.18
CA CYS A 298 7.20 4.79 -1.03
C CYS A 298 7.47 3.90 -2.23
N TRP A 299 6.40 3.50 -2.90
CA TRP A 299 6.45 2.70 -4.11
C TRP A 299 5.59 3.31 -5.21
N ASP A 300 6.14 3.32 -6.42
CA ASP A 300 5.41 3.52 -7.67
C ASP A 300 6.14 2.75 -8.76
N LEU A 301 5.64 1.55 -9.07
CA LEU A 301 6.30 0.64 -9.99
C LEU A 301 5.31 -0.30 -10.66
N VAL A 302 5.67 -0.84 -11.82
CA VAL A 302 4.82 -1.78 -12.57
C VAL A 302 5.44 -3.16 -12.50
N LEU A 303 4.68 -4.17 -12.04
CA LEU A 303 5.06 -5.58 -12.08
C LEU A 303 4.00 -6.39 -12.81
N ASP A 304 4.43 -7.12 -13.84
CA ASP A 304 3.58 -7.99 -14.66
C ASP A 304 2.25 -7.29 -15.05
N GLY A 305 2.36 -6.07 -15.56
CA GLY A 305 1.23 -5.30 -16.09
C GLY A 305 0.34 -4.59 -15.06
N ILE A 306 0.64 -4.63 -13.75
CA ILE A 306 -0.11 -3.90 -12.72
C ILE A 306 0.79 -2.82 -12.11
N ARG A 307 0.29 -1.58 -12.03
CA ARG A 307 0.95 -0.49 -11.32
C ARG A 307 0.66 -0.59 -9.82
N TYR A 308 1.70 -0.78 -9.02
CA TYR A 308 1.64 -0.82 -7.56
C TYR A 308 2.06 0.52 -6.97
N VAL A 309 1.23 1.10 -6.11
CA VAL A 309 1.49 2.40 -5.49
C VAL A 309 1.32 2.32 -3.97
N GLN A 310 2.29 2.85 -3.24
CA GLN A 310 2.22 3.08 -1.80
C GLN A 310 2.66 4.52 -1.51
N ALA A 311 1.79 5.30 -0.85
CA ALA A 311 2.00 6.72 -0.54
C ALA A 311 1.76 6.98 0.96
N PRO A 312 2.71 6.58 1.83
CA PRO A 312 2.53 6.57 3.27
C PRO A 312 2.85 7.92 3.90
N LEU A 313 1.98 8.40 4.78
CA LEU A 313 2.33 9.47 5.71
C LEU A 313 3.33 8.96 6.77
N ALA A 314 3.22 7.69 7.17
CA ALA A 314 4.13 6.99 8.09
C ALA A 314 4.23 7.65 9.48
N TYR A 315 5.12 7.13 10.33
CA TYR A 315 5.36 7.76 11.63
C TYR A 315 6.14 9.07 11.50
N PRO A 316 5.91 10.06 12.38
CA PRO A 316 6.63 11.33 12.29
C PRO A 316 8.15 11.19 12.37
N ARG A 317 8.64 10.23 13.17
CA ARG A 317 10.08 9.91 13.28
C ARG A 317 10.70 9.39 11.97
N GLU A 318 9.93 8.70 11.14
CA GLU A 318 10.37 8.18 9.84
C GLU A 318 10.34 9.29 8.79
N ARG A 319 9.30 10.13 8.81
CA ARG A 319 9.22 11.34 7.97
C ARG A 319 10.39 12.29 8.21
N LYS A 320 10.77 12.54 9.47
CA LYS A 320 11.92 13.40 9.83
C LYS A 320 13.24 12.91 9.23
N LYS A 321 13.39 11.60 8.99
CA LYS A 321 14.54 11.00 8.32
C LYS A 321 14.48 11.07 6.80
N ARG A 322 13.41 11.66 6.23
CA ARG A 322 13.13 11.80 4.79
C ARG A 322 13.24 10.48 4.02
N MET A 323 12.88 9.36 4.65
CA MET A 323 12.96 8.05 4.02
C MET A 323 12.09 7.95 2.76
N ASN A 324 11.06 8.82 2.65
CA ASN A 324 9.91 8.70 1.75
C ASN A 324 9.65 9.94 0.87
N GLY A 325 10.67 10.73 0.52
CA GLY A 325 10.50 11.82 -0.47
C GLY A 325 9.80 13.10 0.01
N GLY A 326 9.38 13.19 1.28
CA GLY A 326 8.78 14.40 1.88
C GLY A 326 7.25 14.30 1.99
N GLU A 327 6.59 15.24 2.67
CA GLU A 327 5.10 15.27 2.78
C GLU A 327 4.45 16.16 1.71
N ASP A 328 5.25 16.95 0.99
CA ASP A 328 4.80 17.99 0.05
C ASP A 328 4.08 17.46 -1.21
N TRP A 329 4.14 16.15 -1.45
CA TRP A 329 3.53 15.46 -2.59
C TRP A 329 2.34 14.59 -2.17
N LEU A 330 1.97 14.60 -0.87
CA LEU A 330 0.79 13.95 -0.33
C LEU A 330 -0.38 14.95 -0.23
N PRO A 331 -1.63 14.49 -0.40
CA PRO A 331 -2.03 13.19 -0.93
C PRO A 331 -1.55 13.01 -2.39
N PHE A 332 -1.20 11.78 -2.78
CA PHE A 332 -0.58 11.51 -4.08
C PHE A 332 -1.63 11.19 -5.14
N CYS A 333 -1.65 11.94 -6.25
CA CYS A 333 -2.60 11.71 -7.35
C CYS A 333 -2.14 10.52 -8.21
N ILE A 334 -2.94 9.45 -8.23
CA ILE A 334 -2.64 8.23 -9.00
C ILE A 334 -3.42 8.14 -10.32
N PHE A 335 -4.49 8.92 -10.44
CA PHE A 335 -5.43 8.89 -11.55
C PHE A 335 -5.98 10.28 -11.82
N SER A 336 -6.06 10.66 -13.09
CA SER A 336 -6.83 11.81 -13.55
C SER A 336 -7.34 11.54 -14.96
N ASN A 337 -8.59 11.89 -15.24
CA ASN A 337 -9.18 11.81 -16.58
C ASN A 337 -9.47 13.18 -17.21
N GLY A 338 -8.91 14.26 -16.65
CA GLY A 338 -9.04 15.63 -17.20
C GLY A 338 -8.65 15.68 -18.67
N ARG A 339 -9.32 16.52 -19.47
CA ARG A 339 -9.02 16.64 -20.90
C ARG A 339 -7.63 17.29 -21.02
N LYS A 340 -6.78 16.66 -21.83
CA LYS A 340 -5.48 17.25 -22.22
C LYS A 340 -5.67 18.47 -23.10
#